data_AF-R9XLW5-F1
#
_entry.id   AF-R9XLW5-F1
#
_cell.length_a   1.000
_cell.length_b   1.000
_cell.length_c   1.000
_cell.angle_alpha   90.00
_cell.angle_beta   90.00
_cell.angle_gamma   90.00
#
_symmetry.space_group_name_H-M   'P 1'
#
loop_
_entity.id
_entity.type
_entity.pdbx_description
1 polymer ?
#
loop_
_entity_poly.entity_id
_entity_poly.type
_entity_poly.pdbx_seq_one_letter_code
_entity_poly.pdbx_strand_id
1 'polypeptide(L)'
;MGYVLAGYATKRLRRYENTVVYYPPRKRVQLTRATRFEDLPAELLQYIFVLSGNAALAECSRTLWAVLRPTAGLVRVYIGAHFMHRERDVGGGRVQVLATEVFDSRARLAHLATHPEELDEVAGVVGPAALRTWQRACAAGRAAATVEVDAQGLPAEDYPAVFYAQPQLFFGDCAAARLPVSPEFLVKLHRFFSVLQPECLAERIMQWFFYESGGRYDADHFLHAVNLVLNLSRLSQARFASIDPLLELLHCLFIDSVPGIGRLLLMPENSLADGKRALVQKFIDHFYKNNAALLSEDALWRLLTELKDDRLKQIVVGHGARPSFHILK
;
A
#
# COMPACT_ATOMS: atom_id res chain seq x y z
N MET A 1 39.60 0.09 -75.33
CA MET A 1 38.61 1.02 -74.75
C MET A 1 38.06 0.37 -73.49
N GLY A 2 38.39 0.91 -72.31
CA GLY A 2 37.91 0.40 -71.02
C GLY A 2 36.82 1.32 -70.48
N TYR A 3 35.66 0.74 -70.13
CA TYR A 3 34.51 1.45 -69.59
C TYR A 3 34.78 1.89 -68.14
N VAL A 4 34.46 3.14 -67.83
CA VAL A 4 34.48 3.69 -66.46
C VAL A 4 33.05 3.69 -65.92
N LEU A 5 32.80 2.92 -64.86
CA LEU A 5 31.54 2.95 -64.11
C LEU A 5 31.52 4.16 -63.18
N ALA A 6 30.52 5.04 -63.32
CA ALA A 6 30.31 6.18 -62.45
C ALA A 6 29.96 5.72 -61.01
N GLY A 7 30.67 6.24 -60.00
CA GLY A 7 30.35 6.02 -58.58
C GLY A 7 31.47 5.52 -57.68
N TYR A 8 32.67 5.25 -58.21
CA TYR A 8 33.83 4.82 -57.41
C TYR A 8 34.82 5.97 -57.21
N ALA A 9 35.22 6.22 -55.95
CA ALA A 9 36.27 7.18 -55.64
C ALA A 9 37.64 6.62 -56.05
N THR A 10 38.24 7.15 -57.11
CA THR A 10 39.59 6.79 -57.56
C THR A 10 40.61 7.77 -56.97
N LYS A 11 41.56 7.28 -56.16
CA LYS A 11 42.69 8.09 -55.68
C LYS A 11 43.96 7.59 -56.36
N ARG A 12 44.56 8.40 -57.24
CA ARG A 12 45.82 8.06 -57.92
C ARG A 12 46.98 8.07 -56.91
N LEU A 13 47.63 6.93 -56.73
CA LEU A 13 48.88 6.83 -55.98
C LEU A 13 50.02 7.29 -56.89
N ARG A 14 50.81 8.28 -56.46
CA ARG A 14 51.85 8.99 -57.24
C ARG A 14 53.00 8.14 -57.81
N ARG A 15 53.02 6.81 -57.65
CA ARG A 15 54.16 5.94 -58.05
C ARG A 15 53.85 4.82 -59.03
N TYR A 16 52.61 4.71 -59.53
CA TYR A 16 52.27 3.71 -60.55
C TYR A 16 51.31 4.33 -61.58
N GLU A 17 51.83 4.67 -62.76
CA GLU A 17 51.08 5.46 -63.75
C GLU A 17 49.93 4.69 -64.43
N ASN A 18 49.90 3.36 -64.37
CA ASN A 18 48.92 2.55 -65.13
C ASN A 18 48.10 1.55 -64.32
N THR A 19 48.04 1.65 -62.99
CA THR A 19 47.24 0.72 -62.17
C THR A 19 46.11 1.44 -61.44
N VAL A 20 44.87 1.27 -61.91
CA VAL A 20 43.66 1.70 -61.21
C VAL A 20 43.28 0.61 -60.22
N VAL A 21 43.53 0.84 -58.93
CA VAL A 21 43.10 -0.07 -57.87
C VAL A 21 41.66 0.26 -57.49
N TYR A 22 40.74 -0.67 -57.75
CA TYR A 22 39.35 -0.57 -57.33
C TYR A 22 39.23 -0.94 -55.86
N TYR A 23 38.83 0.02 -55.02
CA TYR A 23 38.38 -0.27 -53.67
C TYR A 23 36.87 -0.58 -53.73
N PRO A 24 36.40 -1.78 -53.35
CA PRO A 24 34.98 -2.00 -53.18
C PRO A 24 34.44 -1.00 -52.14
N PRO A 25 33.21 -0.49 -52.30
CA PRO A 25 32.64 0.44 -51.34
C PRO A 25 32.64 -0.28 -49.99
N ARG A 26 33.42 0.24 -49.04
CA ARG A 26 33.37 -0.21 -47.66
C ARG A 26 31.92 0.01 -47.22
N LYS A 27 31.10 -1.04 -47.20
CA LYS A 27 29.91 -1.07 -46.36
C LYS A 27 30.42 -0.65 -45.00
N ARG A 28 30.04 0.55 -44.55
CA ARG A 28 30.21 0.94 -43.16
C ARG A 28 29.48 -0.16 -42.40
N VAL A 29 30.22 -1.10 -41.82
CA VAL A 29 29.68 -1.94 -40.76
C VAL A 29 29.29 -0.90 -39.71
N GLN A 30 27.99 -0.60 -39.64
CA GLN A 30 27.46 0.07 -38.47
C GLN A 30 27.93 -0.83 -37.34
N LEU A 31 28.88 -0.35 -36.53
CA LEU A 31 29.17 -0.95 -35.24
C LEU A 31 27.81 -1.00 -34.56
N THR A 32 27.20 -2.19 -34.54
CA THR A 32 25.99 -2.44 -33.78
C THR A 32 26.33 -1.94 -32.40
N ARG A 33 25.61 -0.90 -31.98
CA ARG A 33 25.73 -0.30 -30.66
C ARG A 33 25.84 -1.46 -29.67
N ALA A 34 26.82 -1.44 -28.78
CA ALA A 34 26.96 -2.49 -27.77
C ALA A 34 25.57 -2.73 -27.15
N THR A 35 25.07 -3.96 -27.30
CA THR A 35 23.72 -4.33 -26.87
C THR A 35 23.61 -4.00 -25.39
N ARG A 36 22.77 -3.02 -25.08
CA ARG A 36 22.47 -2.64 -23.72
C ARG A 36 21.51 -3.67 -23.17
N PHE A 37 21.49 -3.79 -21.84
CA PHE A 37 20.54 -4.66 -21.17
C PHE A 37 19.08 -4.32 -21.53
N GLU A 38 18.81 -3.04 -21.86
CA GLU A 38 17.51 -2.52 -22.30
C GLU A 38 17.11 -2.99 -23.71
N ASP A 39 18.06 -3.47 -24.51
CA ASP A 39 17.83 -3.96 -25.88
C ASP A 39 17.42 -5.45 -25.89
N LEU A 40 17.46 -6.14 -24.74
CA LEU A 40 17.02 -7.52 -24.63
C LEU A 40 15.49 -7.61 -24.67
N PRO A 41 14.92 -8.66 -25.29
CA PRO A 41 13.48 -8.90 -25.25
C PRO A 41 12.97 -8.94 -23.82
N ALA A 42 11.85 -8.26 -23.57
CA ALA A 42 11.26 -8.16 -22.24
C ALA A 42 11.07 -9.54 -21.59
N GLU A 43 10.68 -10.55 -22.36
CA GLU A 43 10.51 -11.94 -21.90
C GLU A 43 11.81 -12.59 -21.41
N LEU A 44 12.94 -12.32 -22.05
CA LEU A 44 14.25 -12.84 -21.63
C LEU A 44 14.74 -12.15 -20.36
N LEU A 45 14.53 -10.84 -20.28
CA LEU A 45 14.81 -10.09 -19.05
C LEU A 45 13.97 -10.65 -17.89
N GLN A 46 12.67 -10.84 -18.12
CA GLN A 46 11.75 -11.47 -17.17
C GLN A 46 12.20 -12.85 -16.73
N TYR A 47 12.59 -13.71 -17.66
CA TYR A 47 13.08 -15.06 -17.38
C TYR A 47 14.36 -15.05 -16.52
N ILE A 48 15.30 -14.14 -16.82
CA ILE A 48 16.52 -13.94 -16.02
C ILE A 48 16.18 -13.53 -14.59
N PHE A 49 15.22 -12.62 -14.36
CA PHE A 49 14.87 -12.17 -13.00
C PHE A 49 14.04 -13.20 -12.22
N VAL A 50 13.11 -13.90 -12.88
CA VAL A 50 12.27 -14.90 -12.21
C VAL A 50 13.09 -16.13 -11.80
N LEU A 51 14.00 -16.61 -12.66
CA LEU A 51 14.73 -17.86 -12.44
C LEU A 51 16.11 -17.72 -11.80
N SER A 52 16.73 -16.53 -11.83
CA SER A 52 18.03 -16.36 -11.19
C SER A 52 18.00 -16.51 -9.67
N GLY A 53 16.82 -16.54 -9.04
CA GLY A 53 16.70 -16.72 -7.58
C GLY A 53 17.28 -15.56 -6.78
N ASN A 54 17.75 -14.50 -7.45
CA ASN A 54 18.53 -13.46 -6.83
C ASN A 54 17.61 -12.29 -6.50
N ALA A 55 17.10 -12.28 -5.27
CA ALA A 55 16.25 -11.21 -4.75
C ALA A 55 16.89 -9.82 -4.93
N ALA A 56 18.22 -9.72 -4.78
CA ALA A 56 18.93 -8.48 -4.99
C ALA A 56 18.85 -8.00 -6.45
N LEU A 57 18.86 -8.88 -7.45
CA LEU A 57 18.74 -8.48 -8.86
C LEU A 57 17.36 -7.87 -9.16
N ALA A 58 16.27 -8.44 -8.62
CA ALA A 58 14.92 -7.90 -8.77
C ALA A 58 14.72 -6.56 -8.04
N GLU A 59 15.49 -6.30 -6.98
CA GLU A 59 15.44 -5.07 -6.18
C GLU A 59 16.43 -3.99 -6.67
N CYS A 60 17.55 -4.37 -7.28
CA CYS A 60 18.72 -3.49 -7.45
C CYS A 60 18.68 -2.46 -8.58
N SER A 61 17.59 -2.27 -9.31
CA SER A 61 17.61 -1.19 -10.30
C SER A 61 16.23 -0.66 -10.65
N ARG A 62 15.96 0.56 -10.17
CA ARG A 62 14.86 1.42 -10.65
C ARG A 62 14.87 1.52 -12.18
N THR A 63 16.06 1.49 -12.79
CA THR A 63 16.28 1.48 -14.24
C THR A 63 15.71 0.22 -14.89
N LEU A 64 15.88 -0.94 -14.29
CA LEU A 64 15.38 -2.22 -14.78
C LEU A 64 13.87 -2.33 -14.65
N TRP A 65 13.29 -1.85 -13.55
CA TRP A 65 11.84 -1.73 -13.40
C TRP A 65 11.23 -0.78 -14.43
N ALA A 66 11.90 0.35 -14.71
CA ALA A 66 11.46 1.30 -15.73
C ALA A 66 11.51 0.73 -17.15
N VAL A 67 12.50 -0.13 -17.43
CA VAL A 67 12.70 -0.80 -18.72
C VAL A 67 11.76 -1.98 -18.90
N LEU A 68 11.60 -2.81 -17.87
CA LEU A 68 10.77 -4.02 -17.91
C LEU A 68 9.28 -3.72 -17.97
N ARG A 69 8.83 -2.58 -17.42
CA ARG A 69 7.41 -2.24 -17.24
C ARG A 69 6.60 -3.47 -16.81
N PRO A 70 6.93 -4.03 -15.64
CA PRO A 70 6.48 -5.36 -15.25
C PRO A 70 4.96 -5.42 -15.33
N THR A 71 4.49 -6.30 -16.21
CA THR A 71 3.08 -6.59 -16.36
C THR A 71 2.58 -7.27 -15.09
N ALA A 72 1.28 -7.17 -14.80
CA ALA A 72 0.66 -7.89 -13.67
C ALA A 72 1.00 -9.38 -13.70
N GLY A 73 1.08 -9.98 -14.91
CA GLY A 73 1.51 -11.37 -15.08
C GLY A 73 2.93 -11.66 -14.58
N LEU A 74 3.89 -10.75 -14.79
CA LEU A 74 5.25 -10.94 -14.28
C LEU A 74 5.29 -10.86 -12.76
N VAL A 75 4.60 -9.88 -12.18
CA VAL A 75 4.54 -9.71 -10.71
C VAL A 75 3.93 -10.96 -10.08
N ARG A 76 2.84 -11.50 -10.65
CA ARG A 76 2.23 -12.76 -10.23
C ARG A 76 3.21 -13.94 -10.28
N VAL A 77 3.92 -14.12 -11.40
CA VAL A 77 4.89 -15.23 -11.55
C VAL A 77 6.03 -15.09 -10.54
N TYR A 78 6.52 -13.86 -10.32
CA TYR A 78 7.57 -13.59 -9.33
C TYR A 78 7.08 -13.89 -7.91
N ILE A 79 5.87 -13.46 -7.55
CA ILE A 79 5.25 -13.77 -6.25
C ILE A 79 5.16 -15.29 -6.06
N GLY A 80 4.63 -15.99 -7.06
CA GLY A 80 4.48 -17.43 -7.05
C GLY A 80 5.80 -18.20 -6.93
N ALA A 81 6.89 -17.70 -7.52
CA ALA A 81 8.18 -18.38 -7.49
C ALA A 81 8.96 -18.15 -6.18
N HIS A 82 8.84 -16.96 -5.58
CA HIS A 82 9.74 -16.53 -4.49
C HIS A 82 9.08 -16.44 -3.12
N PHE A 83 7.76 -16.25 -3.05
CA PHE A 83 7.06 -16.03 -1.78
C PHE A 83 5.94 -17.04 -1.53
N MET A 84 5.58 -17.84 -2.53
CA MET A 84 4.50 -18.82 -2.43
C MET A 84 5.09 -20.21 -2.25
N HIS A 85 4.81 -20.82 -1.11
CA HIS A 85 5.35 -22.12 -0.73
C HIS A 85 4.23 -23.16 -0.72
N ARG A 86 4.47 -24.30 -1.39
CA ARG A 86 3.50 -25.38 -1.53
C ARG A 86 4.09 -26.66 -0.98
N GLU A 87 3.49 -27.19 0.08
CA GLU A 87 3.91 -28.44 0.72
C GLU A 87 2.72 -29.38 0.88
N ARG A 88 2.98 -30.64 1.23
CA ARG A 88 1.94 -31.58 1.65
C ARG A 88 1.74 -31.49 3.16
N ASP A 89 0.49 -31.46 3.60
CA ASP A 89 0.15 -31.54 5.01
C ASP A 89 0.13 -33.00 5.52
N VAL A 90 -0.17 -33.14 6.82
CA VAL A 90 -0.31 -34.45 7.50
C VAL A 90 -1.38 -35.35 6.85
N GLY A 91 -2.40 -34.76 6.20
CA GLY A 91 -3.47 -35.46 5.49
C GLY A 91 -3.14 -35.79 4.03
N GLY A 92 -1.96 -35.40 3.53
CA GLY A 92 -1.56 -35.55 2.14
C GLY A 92 -2.17 -34.49 1.19
N GLY A 93 -2.94 -33.54 1.71
CA GLY A 93 -3.46 -32.40 0.99
C GLY A 93 -2.35 -31.41 0.64
N ARG A 94 -2.45 -30.76 -0.52
CA ARG A 94 -1.53 -29.67 -0.87
C ARG A 94 -1.96 -28.41 -0.13
N VAL A 95 -1.04 -27.84 0.63
CA VAL A 95 -1.24 -26.61 1.38
C VAL A 95 -0.32 -25.54 0.85
N GLN A 96 -0.88 -24.35 0.61
CA GLN A 96 -0.16 -23.20 0.10
C GLN A 96 -0.05 -22.13 1.18
N VAL A 97 1.17 -21.64 1.40
CA VAL A 97 1.48 -20.60 2.38
C VAL A 97 2.20 -19.46 1.67
N LEU A 98 1.88 -18.22 2.06
CA LEU A 98 2.49 -17.00 1.54
C LEU A 98 3.47 -16.43 2.56
N ALA A 99 4.68 -16.09 2.12
CA ALA A 99 5.67 -15.42 2.95
C ALA A 99 5.30 -13.93 3.13
N THR A 100 5.37 -13.40 4.35
CA THR A 100 5.03 -12.00 4.68
C THR A 100 5.85 -10.96 3.91
N GLU A 101 7.08 -11.32 3.51
CA GLU A 101 8.04 -10.48 2.78
C GLU A 101 7.51 -10.07 1.39
N VAL A 102 6.46 -10.75 0.92
CA VAL A 102 5.75 -10.33 -0.30
C VAL A 102 5.25 -8.90 -0.18
N PHE A 103 4.88 -8.43 1.02
CA PHE A 103 4.31 -7.11 1.24
C PHE A 103 5.35 -5.98 1.28
N ASP A 104 6.64 -6.30 1.41
CA ASP A 104 7.71 -5.30 1.54
C ASP A 104 7.93 -4.47 0.27
N SER A 105 7.44 -4.93 -0.88
CA SER A 105 7.46 -4.18 -2.12
C SER A 105 6.10 -3.60 -2.46
N ARG A 106 6.07 -2.28 -2.67
CA ARG A 106 4.88 -1.56 -3.13
C ARG A 106 4.29 -2.15 -4.42
N ALA A 107 5.10 -2.65 -5.34
CA ALA A 107 4.62 -3.24 -6.59
C ALA A 107 3.89 -4.58 -6.36
N ARG A 108 4.44 -5.43 -5.49
CA ARG A 108 3.82 -6.71 -5.11
C ARG A 108 2.54 -6.49 -4.31
N LEU A 109 2.57 -5.56 -3.36
CA LEU A 109 1.42 -5.17 -2.57
C LEU A 109 0.29 -4.60 -3.44
N ALA A 110 0.63 -3.71 -4.38
CA ALA A 110 -0.34 -3.18 -5.33
C ALA A 110 -0.95 -4.27 -6.23
N HIS A 111 -0.15 -5.25 -6.67
CA HIS A 111 -0.64 -6.39 -7.44
C HIS A 111 -1.64 -7.24 -6.65
N LEU A 112 -1.31 -7.58 -5.40
CA LEU A 112 -2.21 -8.36 -4.54
C LEU A 112 -3.48 -7.58 -4.17
N ALA A 113 -3.37 -6.25 -4.02
CA ALA A 113 -4.52 -5.39 -3.79
C ALA A 113 -5.49 -5.35 -4.99
N THR A 114 -4.98 -5.46 -6.21
CA THR A 114 -5.80 -5.53 -7.44
C THR A 114 -6.26 -6.94 -7.82
N HIS A 115 -5.65 -7.97 -7.24
CA HIS A 115 -5.99 -9.39 -7.46
C HIS A 115 -6.23 -10.11 -6.12
N PRO A 116 -7.23 -9.69 -5.32
CA PRO A 116 -7.50 -10.25 -4.00
C PRO A 116 -7.88 -11.74 -4.04
N GLU A 117 -8.34 -12.27 -5.18
CA GLU A 117 -8.63 -13.69 -5.41
C GLU A 117 -7.40 -14.60 -5.28
N GLU A 118 -6.19 -14.08 -5.50
CA GLU A 118 -4.96 -14.87 -5.32
C GLU A 118 -4.75 -15.31 -3.86
N LEU A 119 -5.40 -14.64 -2.91
CA LEU A 119 -5.39 -15.07 -1.52
C LEU A 119 -6.28 -16.29 -1.30
N ASP A 120 -7.36 -16.52 -2.04
CA ASP A 120 -8.38 -17.52 -1.66
C ASP A 120 -7.82 -18.94 -1.43
N GLU A 121 -6.80 -19.34 -2.21
CA GLU A 121 -6.11 -20.63 -2.12
C GLU A 121 -5.00 -20.70 -1.04
N VAL A 122 -4.63 -19.56 -0.46
CA VAL A 122 -3.60 -19.47 0.58
C VAL A 122 -4.19 -19.89 1.92
N ALA A 123 -3.57 -20.87 2.57
CA ALA A 123 -3.97 -21.40 3.87
C ALA A 123 -3.34 -20.65 5.06
N GLY A 124 -2.24 -19.93 4.83
CA GLY A 124 -1.54 -19.17 5.86
C GLY A 124 -0.64 -18.09 5.26
N VAL A 125 -0.45 -17.00 6.00
CA VAL A 125 0.58 -16.00 5.70
C VAL A 125 1.55 -16.03 6.88
N VAL A 126 2.84 -16.26 6.63
CA VAL A 126 3.80 -16.54 7.70
C VAL A 126 5.11 -15.79 7.49
N GLY A 127 5.75 -15.40 8.60
CA GLY A 127 7.07 -14.81 8.60
C GLY A 127 8.20 -15.79 8.29
N PRO A 128 9.42 -15.32 7.98
CA PRO A 128 10.55 -16.16 7.56
C PRO A 128 10.94 -17.24 8.58
N ALA A 129 10.84 -16.93 9.88
CA ALA A 129 11.14 -17.87 10.95
C ALA A 129 10.07 -18.96 11.08
N ALA A 130 8.80 -18.56 11.04
CA ALA A 130 7.65 -19.47 11.06
C ALA A 130 7.61 -20.35 9.81
N LEU A 131 7.91 -19.78 8.63
CA LEU A 131 8.01 -20.50 7.36
C LEU A 131 9.01 -21.65 7.43
N ARG A 132 10.23 -21.40 7.90
CA ARG A 132 11.27 -22.44 8.04
C ARG A 132 10.84 -23.54 9.00
N THR A 133 10.15 -23.17 10.07
CA THR A 133 9.64 -24.12 11.06
C THR A 133 8.53 -24.99 10.48
N TRP A 134 7.59 -24.36 9.76
CA TRP A 134 6.51 -25.04 9.03
C TRP A 134 7.06 -25.99 7.96
N GLN A 135 8.00 -25.55 7.12
CA GLN A 135 8.64 -26.39 6.09
C GLN A 135 9.30 -27.64 6.69
N ARG A 136 10.05 -27.49 7.80
CA ARG A 136 10.67 -28.62 8.51
C ARG A 136 9.62 -29.57 9.07
N ALA A 137 8.53 -29.03 9.61
CA ALA A 137 7.45 -29.83 10.16
C ALA A 137 6.65 -30.56 9.06
N CYS A 138 6.44 -29.94 7.89
CA CYS A 138 5.88 -30.60 6.70
C CYS A 138 6.79 -31.73 6.21
N ALA A 139 8.10 -31.49 6.09
CA ALA A 139 9.06 -32.53 5.72
C ALA A 139 9.08 -33.70 6.71
N ALA A 140 8.76 -33.44 7.98
CA ALA A 140 8.63 -34.45 9.01
C ALA A 140 7.21 -35.06 9.13
N GLY A 141 6.28 -34.70 8.25
CA GLY A 141 4.90 -35.20 8.23
C GLY A 141 4.03 -34.74 9.41
N ARG A 142 4.34 -33.58 10.01
CA ARG A 142 3.77 -33.13 11.30
C ARG A 142 3.02 -31.80 11.26
N ALA A 143 3.13 -31.00 10.20
CA ALA A 143 2.49 -29.68 10.15
C ALA A 143 1.22 -29.64 9.32
N ALA A 144 0.23 -28.91 9.86
CA ALA A 144 -0.82 -28.24 9.12
C ALA A 144 -0.50 -26.73 9.14
N ALA A 145 -0.85 -25.99 8.09
CA ALA A 145 -0.82 -24.53 8.16
C ALA A 145 -1.99 -24.09 9.04
N THR A 146 -1.70 -23.70 10.28
CA THR A 146 -2.72 -23.20 11.22
C THR A 146 -2.43 -21.76 11.54
N VAL A 147 -3.42 -20.89 11.34
CA VAL A 147 -3.39 -19.52 11.83
C VAL A 147 -3.60 -19.57 13.34
N GLU A 148 -2.72 -18.93 14.10
CA GLU A 148 -2.94 -18.76 15.54
C GLU A 148 -4.13 -17.83 15.76
N VAL A 149 -5.14 -18.35 16.46
CA VAL A 149 -6.35 -17.59 16.80
C VAL A 149 -6.45 -17.39 18.29
N ASP A 150 -7.10 -16.30 18.67
CA ASP A 150 -7.38 -15.97 20.05
C ASP A 150 -8.62 -16.69 20.60
N ALA A 151 -8.99 -16.37 21.85
CA ALA A 151 -10.16 -16.93 22.50
C ALA A 151 -11.48 -16.57 21.80
N GLN A 152 -11.49 -15.54 20.96
CA GLN A 152 -12.63 -15.06 20.17
C GLN A 152 -12.62 -15.64 18.74
N GLY A 153 -11.62 -16.45 18.38
CA GLY A 153 -11.46 -17.02 17.05
C GLY A 153 -10.91 -16.02 16.01
N LEU A 154 -10.41 -14.86 16.45
CA LEU A 154 -9.76 -13.87 15.58
C LEU A 154 -8.26 -14.14 15.50
N PRO A 155 -7.58 -13.80 14.39
CA PRO A 155 -6.14 -14.01 14.28
C PRO A 155 -5.37 -13.25 15.36
N ALA A 156 -4.42 -13.94 15.97
CA ALA A 156 -3.58 -13.38 17.03
C ALA A 156 -2.49 -12.44 16.50
N GLU A 157 -2.04 -12.64 15.26
CA GLU A 157 -0.98 -11.86 14.63
C GLU A 157 -1.45 -10.47 14.18
N ASP A 158 -0.56 -9.48 14.31
CA ASP A 158 -0.81 -8.11 13.82
C ASP A 158 -0.54 -7.99 12.32
N TYR A 159 -1.15 -6.98 11.69
CA TYR A 159 -0.78 -6.62 10.32
C TYR A 159 0.71 -6.22 10.24
N PRO A 160 1.42 -6.59 9.17
CA PRO A 160 2.80 -6.16 8.97
C PRO A 160 2.94 -4.63 8.96
N ALA A 161 4.09 -4.14 9.43
CA ALA A 161 4.34 -2.69 9.58
C ALA A 161 4.15 -1.87 8.29
N VAL A 162 4.30 -2.49 7.11
CA VAL A 162 4.06 -1.83 5.83
C VAL A 162 2.61 -1.34 5.66
N PHE A 163 1.63 -2.00 6.29
CA PHE A 163 0.23 -1.58 6.26
C PHE A 163 0.00 -0.31 7.09
N TYR A 164 0.71 -0.17 8.20
CA TYR A 164 0.74 1.06 8.99
C TYR A 164 1.47 2.20 8.27
N ALA A 165 2.48 1.88 7.46
CA ALA A 165 3.20 2.86 6.65
C ALA A 165 2.45 3.30 5.38
N GLN A 166 1.37 2.60 4.99
CA GLN A 166 0.64 2.86 3.74
C GLN A 166 -0.87 3.03 3.97
N PRO A 167 -1.30 4.15 4.59
CA PRO A 167 -2.71 4.39 4.92
C PRO A 167 -3.64 4.41 3.71
N GLN A 168 -3.12 4.73 2.52
CA GLN A 168 -3.88 4.71 1.27
C GLN A 168 -4.58 3.36 0.98
N LEU A 169 -4.08 2.25 1.53
CA LEU A 169 -4.65 0.92 1.32
C LEU A 169 -6.07 0.79 1.89
N PHE A 170 -6.41 1.61 2.89
CA PHE A 170 -7.70 1.54 3.60
C PHE A 170 -8.81 2.32 2.89
N PHE A 171 -8.49 3.13 1.89
CA PHE A 171 -9.45 3.99 1.20
C PHE A 171 -10.05 3.39 -0.08
N GLY A 172 -9.50 2.28 -0.57
CA GLY A 172 -9.96 1.62 -1.80
C GLY A 172 -9.78 2.46 -3.07
N ASP A 173 -10.31 1.96 -4.20
CA ASP A 173 -10.28 2.65 -5.48
C ASP A 173 -11.43 3.67 -5.59
N CYS A 174 -11.08 4.96 -5.69
CA CYS A 174 -12.03 6.07 -5.89
C CYS A 174 -12.58 6.19 -7.31
N ALA A 175 -12.22 5.29 -8.23
CA ALA A 175 -12.34 5.56 -9.66
C ALA A 175 -13.78 5.61 -10.21
N ALA A 176 -14.82 5.25 -9.45
CA ALA A 176 -16.19 5.24 -9.99
C ALA A 176 -17.35 5.39 -9.00
N ALA A 177 -17.17 5.08 -7.72
CA ALA A 177 -18.29 5.00 -6.76
C ALA A 177 -18.40 6.27 -5.91
N ARG A 178 -19.64 6.75 -5.70
CA ARG A 178 -19.95 7.77 -4.67
C ARG A 178 -19.92 7.22 -3.25
N LEU A 179 -19.89 5.90 -3.10
CA LEU A 179 -19.85 5.22 -1.80
C LEU A 179 -18.51 4.49 -1.66
N PRO A 180 -17.83 4.62 -0.51
CA PRO A 180 -16.58 3.92 -0.27
C PRO A 180 -16.83 2.41 -0.21
N VAL A 181 -15.99 1.65 -0.92
CA VAL A 181 -16.03 0.19 -0.92
C VAL A 181 -14.85 -0.32 -0.09
N SER A 182 -15.11 -1.24 0.84
CA SER A 182 -14.03 -1.87 1.60
C SER A 182 -13.05 -2.58 0.66
N PRO A 183 -11.74 -2.34 0.80
CA PRO A 183 -10.73 -3.05 0.03
C PRO A 183 -10.82 -4.55 0.31
N GLU A 184 -11.30 -5.34 -0.65
CA GLU A 184 -11.48 -6.79 -0.53
C GLU A 184 -10.18 -7.49 -0.09
N PHE A 185 -9.05 -6.98 -0.58
CA PHE A 185 -7.72 -7.42 -0.19
C PHE A 185 -7.48 -7.38 1.33
N LEU A 186 -7.81 -6.26 1.99
CA LEU A 186 -7.62 -6.15 3.45
C LEU A 186 -8.57 -7.08 4.21
N VAL A 187 -9.81 -7.20 3.75
CA VAL A 187 -10.81 -8.10 4.34
C VAL A 187 -10.36 -9.57 4.23
N LYS A 188 -9.80 -9.98 3.08
CA LYS A 188 -9.26 -11.34 2.91
C LYS A 188 -8.02 -11.58 3.76
N LEU A 189 -7.17 -10.57 3.95
CA LEU A 189 -6.03 -10.67 4.87
C LEU A 189 -6.45 -10.77 6.34
N HIS A 190 -7.66 -10.33 6.68
CA HIS A 190 -8.17 -10.37 8.06
C HIS A 190 -8.35 -11.80 8.61
N ARG A 191 -8.31 -12.83 7.78
CA ARG A 191 -8.28 -14.22 8.26
C ARG A 191 -6.90 -14.65 8.78
N PHE A 192 -5.88 -13.82 8.57
CA PHE A 192 -4.49 -14.07 9.00
C PHE A 192 -4.00 -13.05 10.02
N PHE A 193 -4.47 -11.81 9.92
CA PHE A 193 -4.03 -10.71 10.74
C PHE A 193 -5.21 -9.94 11.32
N SER A 194 -5.01 -9.39 12.51
CA SER A 194 -5.91 -8.40 13.09
C SER A 194 -5.13 -7.13 13.44
N VAL A 195 -5.73 -5.96 13.29
CA VAL A 195 -5.10 -4.72 13.74
C VAL A 195 -5.05 -4.73 15.28
N LEU A 196 -3.84 -4.70 15.86
CA LEU A 196 -3.67 -4.67 17.31
C LEU A 196 -3.62 -3.25 17.89
N GLN A 197 -3.29 -2.23 17.07
CA GLN A 197 -3.21 -0.83 17.48
C GLN A 197 -4.12 0.06 16.61
N PRO A 198 -5.45 -0.05 16.76
CA PRO A 198 -6.41 0.69 15.94
C PRO A 198 -6.27 2.20 16.05
N GLU A 199 -5.99 2.73 17.25
CA GLU A 199 -5.85 4.16 17.51
C GLU A 199 -4.67 4.75 16.69
N CYS A 200 -3.50 4.11 16.77
CA CYS A 200 -2.31 4.55 16.06
C CYS A 200 -2.51 4.52 14.53
N LEU A 201 -3.15 3.47 14.01
CA LEU A 201 -3.45 3.37 12.59
C LEU A 201 -4.50 4.40 12.15
N ALA A 202 -5.51 4.67 12.97
CA ALA A 202 -6.52 5.69 12.70
C ALA A 202 -5.91 7.10 12.64
N GLU A 203 -5.01 7.45 13.56
CA GLU A 203 -4.26 8.70 13.53
C GLU A 203 -3.42 8.82 12.24
N ARG A 204 -2.74 7.74 11.86
CA ARG A 204 -1.95 7.72 10.63
C ARG A 204 -2.82 7.89 9.37
N ILE A 205 -4.01 7.31 9.38
CA ILE A 205 -5.04 7.51 8.34
C ILE A 205 -5.50 8.97 8.29
N MET A 206 -5.73 9.61 9.44
CA MET A 206 -6.11 11.03 9.51
C MET A 206 -5.03 11.92 8.90
N GLN A 207 -3.79 11.74 9.34
CA GLN A 207 -2.65 12.50 8.82
C GLN A 207 -2.54 12.35 7.31
N TRP A 208 -2.58 11.12 6.81
CA TRP A 208 -2.50 10.88 5.37
C TRP A 208 -3.69 11.50 4.61
N PHE A 209 -4.91 11.37 5.14
CA PHE A 209 -6.12 11.93 4.53
C PHE A 209 -6.05 13.46 4.41
N PHE A 210 -5.67 14.17 5.47
CA PHE A 210 -5.67 15.62 5.49
C PHE A 210 -4.45 16.22 4.76
N TYR A 211 -3.25 15.63 4.86
CA TYR A 211 -2.02 16.24 4.32
C TYR A 211 -1.54 15.65 2.99
N GLU A 212 -1.77 14.36 2.73
CA GLU A 212 -1.15 13.64 1.61
C GLU A 212 -2.12 13.22 0.51
N SER A 213 -3.41 13.06 0.83
CA SER A 213 -4.42 12.52 -0.11
C SER A 213 -4.65 13.40 -1.35
N GLY A 214 -4.32 14.69 -1.26
CA GLY A 214 -4.46 15.65 -2.36
C GLY A 214 -5.92 15.92 -2.78
N GLY A 215 -6.90 15.69 -1.89
CA GLY A 215 -8.30 15.94 -2.18
C GLY A 215 -8.98 14.89 -3.06
N ARG A 216 -8.39 13.69 -3.16
CA ARG A 216 -8.95 12.57 -3.96
C ARG A 216 -10.11 11.85 -3.26
N TYR A 217 -10.20 12.00 -1.94
CA TYR A 217 -11.15 11.32 -1.08
C TYR A 217 -11.97 12.37 -0.31
N ASP A 218 -13.21 12.04 0.04
CA ASP A 218 -14.07 12.90 0.85
C ASP A 218 -14.21 12.39 2.30
N ALA A 219 -14.98 13.13 3.10
CA ALA A 219 -15.24 12.80 4.50
C ALA A 219 -15.90 11.43 4.72
N ASP A 220 -16.73 10.95 3.80
CA ASP A 220 -17.39 9.65 3.94
C ASP A 220 -16.39 8.51 3.68
N HIS A 221 -15.46 8.70 2.71
CA HIS A 221 -14.33 7.78 2.50
C HIS A 221 -13.42 7.72 3.73
N PHE A 222 -13.15 8.86 4.35
CA PHE A 222 -12.38 8.94 5.59
C PHE A 222 -13.04 8.16 6.73
N LEU A 223 -14.34 8.39 6.99
CA LEU A 223 -15.06 7.67 8.04
C LEU A 223 -15.10 6.16 7.77
N HIS A 224 -15.25 5.76 6.51
CA HIS A 224 -15.21 4.36 6.12
C HIS A 224 -13.84 3.71 6.35
N ALA A 225 -12.75 4.39 6.01
CA ALA A 225 -11.39 3.90 6.23
C ALA A 225 -11.11 3.70 7.73
N VAL A 226 -11.52 4.66 8.57
CA VAL A 226 -11.38 4.54 10.04
C VAL A 226 -12.26 3.41 10.59
N ASN A 227 -13.50 3.29 10.10
CA ASN A 227 -14.39 2.19 10.50
C ASN A 227 -13.83 0.82 10.09
N LEU A 228 -13.21 0.73 8.91
CA LEU A 228 -12.55 -0.49 8.46
C LEU A 228 -11.42 -0.90 9.42
N VAL A 229 -10.58 0.02 9.89
CA VAL A 229 -9.55 -0.29 10.90
C VAL A 229 -10.15 -0.95 12.12
N LEU A 230 -11.21 -0.37 12.67
CA LEU A 230 -11.89 -0.91 13.85
C LEU A 230 -12.51 -2.29 13.60
N ASN A 231 -13.08 -2.51 12.42
CA ASN A 231 -13.65 -3.81 12.03
C ASN A 231 -12.58 -4.89 11.80
N LEU A 232 -11.37 -4.49 11.43
CA LEU A 232 -10.22 -5.39 11.30
C LEU A 232 -9.48 -5.60 12.62
N SER A 233 -9.93 -4.95 13.71
CA SER A 233 -9.29 -5.01 15.03
C SER A 233 -9.97 -6.03 15.94
N ARG A 234 -9.27 -6.44 17.01
CA ARG A 234 -9.77 -7.40 18.02
C ARG A 234 -10.62 -6.71 19.09
N LEU A 235 -11.60 -5.93 18.65
CA LEU A 235 -12.46 -5.16 19.52
C LEU A 235 -13.84 -5.82 19.63
N SER A 236 -14.40 -5.89 20.83
CA SER A 236 -15.76 -6.39 21.05
C SER A 236 -16.83 -5.50 20.42
N GLN A 237 -16.51 -4.23 20.21
CA GLN A 237 -17.33 -3.24 19.51
C GLN A 237 -16.39 -2.38 18.66
N ALA A 238 -16.82 -2.01 17.45
CA ALA A 238 -16.04 -1.13 16.57
C ALA A 238 -15.99 0.32 17.10
N ARG A 239 -15.23 0.53 18.19
CA ARG A 239 -15.12 1.79 18.94
C ARG A 239 -13.72 1.91 19.53
N PHE A 240 -13.23 3.14 19.66
CA PHE A 240 -11.92 3.40 20.26
C PHE A 240 -11.94 3.23 21.78
N ALA A 241 -10.81 2.80 22.32
CA ALA A 241 -10.60 2.67 23.76
C ALA A 241 -9.95 3.93 24.37
N SER A 242 -9.36 4.81 23.56
CA SER A 242 -8.80 6.09 23.99
C SER A 242 -9.46 7.26 23.25
N ILE A 243 -9.24 8.48 23.75
CA ILE A 243 -9.72 9.72 23.13
C ILE A 243 -8.79 10.26 22.03
N ASP A 244 -7.59 9.70 21.90
CA ASP A 244 -6.50 10.24 21.06
C ASP A 244 -6.90 10.43 19.59
N PRO A 245 -7.62 9.49 18.93
CA PRO A 245 -8.08 9.71 17.56
C PRO A 245 -9.01 10.92 17.40
N LEU A 246 -9.81 11.25 18.43
CA LEU A 246 -10.64 12.46 18.40
C LEU A 246 -9.79 13.71 18.57
N LEU A 247 -8.76 13.68 19.43
CA LEU A 247 -7.82 14.80 19.58
C LEU A 247 -7.10 15.07 18.26
N GLU A 248 -6.57 14.04 17.60
CA GLU A 248 -5.89 14.17 16.31
C GLU A 248 -6.81 14.76 15.24
N LEU A 249 -8.07 14.31 15.19
CA LEU A 249 -9.06 14.89 14.28
C LEU A 249 -9.28 16.39 14.56
N LEU A 250 -9.36 16.79 15.83
CA LEU A 250 -9.52 18.19 16.20
C LEU A 250 -8.30 19.03 15.84
N HIS A 251 -7.10 18.49 16.02
CA HIS A 251 -5.85 19.12 15.59
C HIS A 251 -5.87 19.35 14.07
N CYS A 252 -6.09 18.30 13.29
CA CYS A 252 -6.16 18.35 11.83
C CYS A 252 -7.22 19.37 11.33
N LEU A 253 -8.38 19.44 12.00
CA LEU A 253 -9.48 20.29 11.53
C LEU A 253 -9.35 21.74 11.98
N PHE A 254 -8.92 22.02 13.21
CA PHE A 254 -9.06 23.36 13.81
C PHE A 254 -7.75 24.05 14.14
N ILE A 255 -6.66 23.30 14.33
CA ILE A 255 -5.36 23.86 14.75
C ILE A 255 -4.43 23.91 13.56
N ASP A 256 -4.37 22.82 12.81
CA ASP A 256 -3.44 22.72 11.71
C ASP A 256 -3.95 23.44 10.47
N SER A 257 -3.01 24.07 9.75
CA SER A 257 -3.28 24.76 8.49
C SER A 257 -3.32 23.75 7.34
N VAL A 258 -4.37 22.94 7.29
CA VAL A 258 -4.54 21.90 6.25
C VAL A 258 -4.86 22.54 4.89
N PRO A 259 -4.00 22.38 3.87
CA PRO A 259 -4.24 22.95 2.57
C PRO A 259 -5.41 22.26 1.85
N GLY A 260 -6.37 23.03 1.36
CA GLY A 260 -7.47 22.51 0.54
C GLY A 260 -8.54 21.73 1.31
N ILE A 261 -8.66 21.92 2.62
CA ILE A 261 -9.65 21.27 3.48
C ILE A 261 -11.10 21.43 2.99
N GLY A 262 -11.46 22.55 2.35
CA GLY A 262 -12.78 22.74 1.74
C GLY A 262 -13.09 21.70 0.64
N ARG A 263 -12.07 21.26 -0.12
CA ARG A 263 -12.22 20.20 -1.12
C ARG A 263 -12.44 18.83 -0.48
N LEU A 264 -11.71 18.51 0.59
CA LEU A 264 -11.85 17.26 1.34
C LEU A 264 -13.24 17.13 1.98
N LEU A 265 -13.78 18.24 2.47
CA LEU A 265 -15.10 18.28 3.10
C LEU A 265 -16.24 18.54 2.09
N LEU A 266 -15.92 18.73 0.80
CA LEU A 266 -16.87 19.10 -0.26
C LEU A 266 -17.70 20.36 0.07
N MET A 267 -17.11 21.32 0.78
CA MET A 267 -17.78 22.53 1.28
C MET A 267 -17.12 23.82 0.76
N PRO A 268 -17.91 24.88 0.48
CA PRO A 268 -17.36 26.20 0.23
C PRO A 268 -16.77 26.82 1.52
N GLU A 269 -15.80 27.72 1.37
CA GLU A 269 -15.09 28.37 2.50
C GLU A 269 -16.03 29.01 3.52
N ASN A 270 -17.13 29.60 3.06
CA ASN A 270 -18.08 30.32 3.91
C ASN A 270 -18.82 29.42 4.90
N SER A 271 -18.89 28.10 4.65
CA SER A 271 -19.54 27.11 5.53
C SER A 271 -18.55 26.10 6.10
N LEU A 272 -17.25 26.35 5.93
CA LEU A 272 -16.20 25.39 6.30
C LEU A 272 -16.21 25.08 7.80
N ALA A 273 -16.41 26.09 8.65
CA ALA A 273 -16.46 25.90 10.10
C ALA A 273 -17.59 24.96 10.53
N ASP A 274 -18.78 25.10 9.92
CA ASP A 274 -19.90 24.20 10.19
C ASP A 274 -19.65 22.80 9.61
N GLY A 275 -18.99 22.70 8.46
CA GLY A 275 -18.54 21.42 7.89
C GLY A 275 -17.56 20.66 8.79
N LYS A 276 -16.57 21.36 9.36
CA LYS A 276 -15.62 20.78 10.34
C LYS A 276 -16.36 20.23 11.56
N ARG A 277 -17.27 21.03 12.14
CA ARG A 277 -18.09 20.59 13.29
C ARG A 277 -18.98 19.41 12.94
N ALA A 278 -19.59 19.40 11.75
CA ALA A 278 -20.41 18.28 11.29
C ALA A 278 -19.59 17.00 11.15
N LEU A 279 -18.34 17.07 10.67
CA LEU A 279 -17.45 15.91 10.63
C LEU A 279 -17.11 15.41 12.04
N VAL A 280 -16.80 16.31 12.99
CA VAL A 280 -16.56 15.91 14.39
C VAL A 280 -17.79 15.24 14.99
N GLN A 281 -18.98 15.82 14.80
CA GLN A 281 -20.24 15.22 15.25
C GLN A 281 -20.41 13.80 14.68
N LYS A 282 -20.26 13.63 13.36
CA LYS A 282 -20.32 12.31 12.71
C LYS A 282 -19.29 11.35 13.31
N PHE A 283 -18.07 11.81 13.55
CA PHE A 283 -17.00 10.98 14.10
C PHE A 283 -17.33 10.49 15.52
N ILE A 284 -17.83 11.37 16.39
CA ILE A 284 -18.30 11.01 17.74
C ILE A 284 -19.48 10.04 17.65
N ASP A 285 -20.45 10.30 16.77
CA ASP A 285 -21.63 9.45 16.57
C ASP A 285 -21.27 8.03 16.13
N HIS A 286 -20.20 7.87 15.34
CA HIS A 286 -19.76 6.56 14.86
C HIS A 286 -18.90 5.83 15.90
N PHE A 287 -17.92 6.50 16.49
CA PHE A 287 -16.84 5.83 17.22
C PHE A 287 -16.89 5.99 18.74
N TYR A 288 -17.62 6.98 19.26
CA TYR A 288 -17.68 7.29 20.70
C TYR A 288 -19.11 7.31 21.26
N LYS A 289 -20.10 6.87 20.47
CA LYS A 289 -21.51 6.86 20.88
C LYS A 289 -21.71 6.17 22.22
N ASN A 290 -22.43 6.83 23.13
CA ASN A 290 -22.67 6.35 24.50
C ASN A 290 -21.40 6.15 25.35
N ASN A 291 -20.26 6.73 24.95
CA ASN A 291 -19.02 6.66 25.72
C ASN A 291 -18.68 8.02 26.36
N ALA A 292 -19.58 8.47 27.23
CA ALA A 292 -19.42 9.76 27.92
C ALA A 292 -18.17 9.83 28.80
N ALA A 293 -17.63 8.68 29.25
CA ALA A 293 -16.42 8.63 30.05
C ALA A 293 -15.20 9.12 29.27
N LEU A 294 -14.94 8.57 28.07
CA LEU A 294 -13.83 9.02 27.21
C LEU A 294 -14.02 10.48 26.77
N LEU A 295 -15.26 10.87 26.44
CA LEU A 295 -15.56 12.27 26.06
C LEU A 295 -15.45 13.25 27.24
N SER A 296 -15.34 12.76 28.48
CA SER A 296 -15.13 13.57 29.67
C SER A 296 -13.66 13.71 30.06
N GLU A 297 -12.74 13.13 29.27
CA GLU A 297 -11.31 13.18 29.56
C GLU A 297 -10.73 14.59 29.52
N ASP A 298 -9.82 14.84 30.45
CA ASP A 298 -9.24 16.15 30.66
C ASP A 298 -8.52 16.70 29.42
N ALA A 299 -7.84 15.84 28.68
CA ALA A 299 -7.10 16.23 27.49
C ALA A 299 -8.02 16.86 26.43
N LEU A 300 -9.19 16.26 26.20
CA LEU A 300 -10.19 16.79 25.28
C LEU A 300 -10.72 18.16 25.73
N TRP A 301 -11.07 18.29 27.01
CA TRP A 301 -11.66 19.53 27.53
C TRP A 301 -10.67 20.70 27.57
N ARG A 302 -9.37 20.44 27.79
CA ARG A 302 -8.32 21.45 27.63
C ARG A 302 -8.27 21.94 26.18
N LEU A 303 -8.22 21.01 25.22
CA LEU A 303 -8.19 21.34 23.79
C LEU A 303 -9.43 22.14 23.35
N LEU A 304 -10.63 21.70 23.75
CA LEU A 304 -11.87 22.41 23.45
C LEU A 304 -11.91 23.83 24.04
N THR A 305 -11.27 24.04 25.19
CA THR A 305 -11.17 25.35 25.83
C THR A 305 -10.20 26.26 25.09
N GLU A 306 -9.07 25.73 24.63
CA GLU A 306 -8.09 26.43 23.79
C GLU A 306 -8.67 26.86 22.45
N LEU A 307 -9.48 26.00 21.82
CA LEU A 307 -10.16 26.28 20.55
C LEU A 307 -11.21 27.40 20.63
N LYS A 308 -11.74 27.69 21.84
CA LYS A 308 -12.79 28.70 22.08
C LYS A 308 -14.04 28.56 21.19
N ASP A 309 -14.39 27.33 20.80
CA ASP A 309 -15.58 27.03 19.99
C ASP A 309 -16.72 26.48 20.86
N ASP A 310 -17.69 27.34 21.21
CA ASP A 310 -18.81 26.95 22.07
C ASP A 310 -19.76 25.94 21.41
N ARG A 311 -19.90 25.95 20.08
CA ARG A 311 -20.73 24.97 19.37
C ARG A 311 -20.10 23.58 19.42
N LEU A 312 -18.77 23.52 19.30
CA LEU A 312 -18.03 22.26 19.44
C LEU A 312 -18.15 21.69 20.86
N LYS A 313 -18.08 22.54 21.89
CA LYS A 313 -18.34 22.13 23.27
C LYS A 313 -19.78 21.60 23.43
N GLN A 314 -20.77 22.27 22.85
CA GLN A 314 -22.17 21.83 22.89
C GLN A 314 -22.37 20.46 22.23
N ILE A 315 -21.69 20.17 21.13
CA ILE A 315 -21.69 18.84 20.48
C ILE A 315 -21.24 17.76 21.48
N VAL A 316 -20.11 18.00 22.15
CA VAL A 316 -19.53 17.05 23.11
C VAL A 316 -20.43 16.88 24.35
N VAL A 317 -20.99 17.98 24.89
CA VAL A 317 -21.99 17.93 25.99
C VAL A 317 -23.26 17.19 25.57
N GLY A 318 -23.71 17.35 24.31
CA GLY A 318 -24.88 16.67 23.77
C GLY A 318 -24.75 15.15 23.81
N HIS A 319 -23.53 14.63 23.83
CA HIS A 319 -23.20 13.21 24.02
C HIS A 319 -23.05 12.78 25.49
N GLY A 320 -23.41 13.64 26.44
CA GLY A 320 -23.40 13.36 27.87
C GLY A 320 -22.06 13.60 28.56
N ALA A 321 -21.05 14.11 27.84
CA ALA A 321 -19.75 14.44 28.39
C ALA A 321 -19.82 15.60 29.39
N ARG A 322 -18.95 15.57 30.41
CA ARG A 322 -18.86 16.64 31.41
C ARG A 322 -17.39 16.98 31.67
N PRO A 323 -17.01 18.26 31.69
CA PRO A 323 -15.66 18.65 32.06
C PRO A 323 -15.40 18.29 33.53
N SER A 324 -14.16 17.91 33.83
CA SER A 324 -13.73 17.80 35.22
C SER A 324 -13.66 19.19 35.88
N PHE A 325 -13.82 19.23 37.20
CA PHE A 325 -13.71 20.47 37.98
C PHE A 325 -12.35 21.16 37.85
N HIS A 326 -11.31 20.43 37.43
CA HIS A 326 -9.95 20.95 37.29
C HIS A 326 -9.75 21.82 36.04
N ILE A 327 -10.62 21.72 35.04
CA ILE A 327 -10.50 22.44 33.76
C ILE A 327 -11.34 23.72 33.74
N LEU A 328 -12.31 23.84 34.64
CA LEU A 328 -13.16 25.03 34.78
C LEU A 328 -12.48 26.18 35.55
N LYS A 329 -11.22 26.00 36.00
CA LYS A 329 -10.43 27.00 36.73
C LYS A 329 -9.44 27.70 35.81
#